data_AF-A0A7X9H1F7-F1
#
_entry.id   AF-A0A7X9H1F7-F1
#
_cell.length_a   1.000
_cell.length_b   1.000
_cell.length_c   1.000
_cell.angle_alpha   90.00
_cell.angle_beta   90.00
_cell.angle_gamma   90.00
#
_symmetry.space_group_name_H-M   'P 1'
#
loop_
_entity.id
_entity.type
_entity.pdbx_description
1 polymer ?
#
loop_
_entity_poly.entity_id
_entity_poly.type
_entity_poly.pdbx_seq_one_letter_code
_entity_poly.pdbx_strand_id
1 'polypeptide(L)'
;MVFDKLKDRYNVIILVFALIFLIILFRVATIMIVQGEEYREEAENRIFKTIPSPAARGEIRDKYGRLIAGSRPSFTLQMVKSEIVDESINDVTLRLINILEKNGDAYNDEFPIIFTDDGEYLFTYDIELENWKKNNDFLSTVTAKEAFELLRRRYNISKTDPIEIQQEFIKISNLNVPISIKTWKFIEEMKKEQWLQSYNIKNTNITAKEVFKKIRNDIYKIPETYSDIEARKIMVVREQLRQQGYLQYQPVRIAQDISEITVTEIEENLISLPGINIAVEPIRYYPEGETAAHILGYLGKISQQSEIDKYIKELNYLPSDIIGKTGIEHKFEE
;
A
#
# COMPACT_ATOMS: atom_id res chain seq x y z
N MET A 1 -21.75 21.33 -63.54
CA MET A 1 -23.02 21.10 -62.82
C MET A 1 -22.86 21.03 -61.29
N VAL A 2 -21.88 20.30 -60.73
CA VAL A 2 -21.62 20.29 -59.26
C VAL A 2 -20.92 21.57 -58.79
N PHE A 3 -19.97 22.09 -59.56
CA PHE A 3 -19.22 23.31 -59.21
C PHE A 3 -20.04 24.61 -59.29
N ASP A 4 -21.08 24.67 -60.12
CA ASP A 4 -21.96 25.84 -60.18
C ASP A 4 -22.90 25.93 -58.97
N LYS A 5 -23.30 24.79 -58.41
CA LYS A 5 -24.07 24.72 -57.16
C LYS A 5 -23.23 25.11 -55.93
N LEU A 6 -21.90 25.06 -56.02
CA LEU A 6 -20.98 25.47 -54.93
C LEU A 6 -20.80 27.00 -54.82
N LYS A 7 -21.32 27.79 -55.76
CA LYS A 7 -21.33 29.26 -55.66
C LYS A 7 -22.45 29.79 -54.75
N ASP A 8 -23.47 28.97 -54.52
CA ASP A 8 -24.57 29.33 -53.62
C ASP A 8 -24.13 29.14 -52.17
N ARG A 9 -24.18 30.23 -51.40
CA ARG A 9 -23.79 30.26 -49.97
C ARG A 9 -24.57 29.21 -49.17
N TYR A 10 -25.81 28.91 -49.57
CA TYR A 10 -26.63 27.89 -48.93
C TYR A 10 -26.05 26.47 -49.05
N ASN A 11 -25.58 26.09 -50.24
CA ASN A 11 -25.02 24.76 -50.48
C ASN A 11 -23.65 24.57 -49.81
N VAL A 12 -22.86 25.65 -49.71
CA VAL A 12 -21.58 25.64 -48.96
C VAL A 12 -21.84 25.40 -47.48
N ILE A 13 -22.85 26.08 -46.90
CA ILE A 13 -23.23 25.88 -45.50
C ILE A 13 -23.69 24.44 -45.25
N ILE A 14 -24.56 23.88 -46.10
CA ILE A 14 -25.00 22.48 -45.98
C ILE A 14 -23.82 21.51 -46.04
N LEU A 15 -22.87 21.73 -46.95
CA LEU A 15 -21.72 20.85 -47.09
C LEU A 15 -20.81 20.88 -45.86
N VAL A 16 -20.62 22.07 -45.26
CA VAL A 16 -19.89 22.22 -44.00
C VAL A 16 -20.61 21.48 -42.87
N PHE A 17 -21.92 21.65 -42.73
CA PHE A 17 -22.69 20.93 -41.71
C PHE A 17 -22.68 19.41 -41.91
N ALA A 18 -22.79 18.94 -43.15
CA ALA A 18 -22.70 17.51 -43.47
C ALA A 18 -21.32 16.94 -43.11
N LEU A 19 -20.25 17.69 -43.37
CA LEU A 19 -18.89 17.29 -43.02
C LEU A 19 -18.67 17.25 -41.51
N ILE A 20 -19.17 18.24 -40.76
CA ILE A 20 -19.15 18.23 -39.29
C ILE A 20 -19.93 17.02 -38.76
N PHE A 21 -21.11 16.74 -39.31
CA PHE A 21 -21.94 15.62 -38.89
C PHE A 21 -21.25 14.28 -39.16
N LEU A 22 -20.55 14.15 -40.30
CA LEU A 22 -19.78 12.97 -40.64
C LEU A 22 -18.61 12.76 -39.67
N ILE A 23 -17.92 13.83 -39.26
CA ILE A 23 -16.86 13.78 -38.24
C ILE A 23 -17.43 13.30 -36.90
N ILE A 24 -18.60 13.82 -36.50
CA ILE A 24 -19.26 13.40 -35.26
C ILE A 24 -19.66 11.92 -35.32
N LEU A 25 -20.27 11.48 -36.42
CA LEU A 25 -20.64 10.07 -36.62
C LEU A 25 -19.41 9.15 -36.56
N PHE A 26 -18.33 9.52 -37.24
CA PHE A 26 -17.09 8.77 -37.18
C PHE A 26 -16.54 8.72 -35.75
N ARG A 27 -16.56 9.85 -35.04
CA ARG A 27 -16.10 9.90 -33.64
C ARG A 27 -16.95 9.00 -32.73
N VAL A 28 -18.27 9.05 -32.86
CA VAL A 28 -19.18 8.18 -32.09
C VAL A 28 -18.91 6.71 -32.43
N ALA A 29 -18.74 6.37 -33.71
CA ALA A 29 -18.39 5.01 -34.12
C ALA A 29 -17.06 4.54 -33.52
N THR A 30 -16.04 5.40 -33.47
CA THR A 30 -14.77 5.03 -32.81
C THR A 30 -14.95 4.74 -31.31
N ILE A 31 -15.71 5.56 -30.60
CA ILE A 31 -15.98 5.36 -29.16
C ILE A 31 -16.81 4.09 -28.93
N MET A 32 -17.82 3.84 -29.76
CA MET A 32 -18.71 2.68 -29.58
C MET A 32 -18.12 1.35 -30.04
N ILE A 33 -17.30 1.33 -31.11
CA ILE A 33 -16.79 0.09 -31.70
C ILE A 33 -15.38 -0.22 -31.21
N VAL A 34 -14.47 0.76 -31.22
CA VAL A 34 -13.06 0.53 -30.87
C VAL A 34 -12.87 0.51 -29.36
N GLN A 35 -13.52 1.44 -28.65
CA GLN A 35 -13.41 1.58 -27.20
C GLN A 35 -14.62 1.03 -26.46
N GLY A 36 -15.59 0.44 -27.17
CA GLY A 36 -16.86 0.00 -26.59
C GLY A 36 -16.70 -1.11 -25.56
N GLU A 37 -15.82 -2.07 -25.81
CA GLU A 37 -15.52 -3.14 -24.84
C GLU A 37 -14.85 -2.60 -23.58
N GLU A 38 -13.85 -1.74 -23.74
CA GLU A 38 -13.15 -1.06 -22.64
C GLU A 38 -14.12 -0.21 -21.79
N TYR A 39 -14.97 0.60 -22.43
CA TYR A 39 -15.98 1.40 -21.72
C TYR A 39 -17.09 0.55 -21.08
N ARG A 40 -17.41 -0.61 -21.67
CA ARG A 40 -18.38 -1.55 -21.07
C ARG A 40 -17.78 -2.22 -19.85
N GLU A 41 -16.51 -2.62 -19.90
CA GLU A 41 -15.77 -3.14 -18.75
C GLU A 41 -15.66 -2.09 -17.64
N GLU A 42 -15.33 -0.83 -17.97
CA GLU A 42 -15.35 0.27 -17.00
C GLU A 42 -16.74 0.49 -16.37
N ALA A 43 -17.82 0.33 -17.16
CA ALA A 43 -19.20 0.47 -16.68
C ALA A 43 -19.63 -0.74 -15.82
N GLU A 44 -19.29 -1.97 -16.21
CA GLU A 44 -19.57 -3.18 -15.45
C GLU A 44 -18.83 -3.15 -14.10
N ASN A 45 -17.56 -2.76 -14.08
CA ASN A 45 -16.79 -2.51 -12.86
C ASN A 45 -17.41 -1.42 -11.95
N ARG A 46 -18.24 -0.53 -12.50
CA ARG A 46 -19.01 0.45 -11.73
C ARG A 46 -20.32 -0.10 -11.19
N ILE A 47 -20.98 -1.03 -11.89
CA ILE A 47 -22.34 -1.51 -11.58
C ILE A 47 -22.32 -2.73 -10.67
N PHE A 48 -21.41 -3.69 -10.91
CA PHE A 48 -21.25 -4.88 -10.06
C PHE A 48 -19.81 -4.93 -9.55
N LYS A 49 -19.65 -4.78 -8.24
CA LYS A 49 -18.35 -4.81 -7.58
C LYS A 49 -18.28 -6.09 -6.76
N THR A 50 -17.59 -7.09 -7.28
CA THR A 50 -17.32 -8.32 -6.54
C THR A 50 -16.30 -8.01 -5.44
N ILE A 51 -16.64 -8.36 -4.20
CA ILE A 51 -15.68 -8.34 -3.10
C ILE A 51 -15.09 -9.75 -3.03
N PRO A 52 -13.85 -9.93 -3.47
CA PRO A 52 -13.17 -11.21 -3.40
C PRO A 52 -12.87 -11.56 -1.94
N SER A 53 -13.11 -12.82 -1.58
CA SER A 53 -12.81 -13.35 -0.24
C SER A 53 -11.62 -14.30 -0.34
N PRO A 54 -10.55 -14.11 0.44
CA PRO A 54 -9.37 -14.97 0.36
C PRO A 54 -9.72 -16.39 0.83
N ALA A 55 -9.40 -17.38 -0.01
CA ALA A 55 -9.52 -18.78 0.37
C ALA A 55 -8.34 -19.24 1.26
N ALA A 56 -8.57 -20.29 2.06
CA ALA A 56 -7.51 -20.89 2.86
C ALA A 56 -6.47 -21.58 1.96
N ARG A 57 -5.18 -21.43 2.31
CA ARG A 57 -4.08 -22.11 1.62
C ARG A 57 -3.98 -23.58 2.02
N GLY A 58 -3.33 -24.38 1.16
CA GLY A 58 -2.98 -25.77 1.47
C GLY A 58 -2.08 -25.89 2.71
N GLU A 59 -2.22 -27.01 3.42
CA GLU A 59 -1.37 -27.34 4.56
C GLU A 59 -0.04 -27.93 4.10
N ILE A 60 1.04 -27.53 4.76
CA ILE A 60 2.36 -28.14 4.62
C ILE A 60 2.57 -29.08 5.79
N ARG A 61 2.83 -30.36 5.48
CA ARG A 61 3.06 -31.43 6.45
C ARG A 61 4.41 -32.07 6.24
N ASP A 62 5.00 -32.58 7.33
CA ASP A 62 6.21 -33.37 7.24
C ASP A 62 5.92 -34.81 6.74
N LYS A 63 6.97 -35.61 6.54
CA LYS A 63 6.85 -37.01 6.11
C LYS A 63 6.06 -37.91 7.07
N TYR A 64 5.84 -37.48 8.32
CA TYR A 64 5.07 -38.19 9.33
C TYR A 64 3.66 -37.61 9.49
N GLY A 65 3.27 -36.63 8.66
CA GLY A 65 1.96 -35.98 8.68
C GLY A 65 1.81 -34.84 9.70
N ARG A 66 2.88 -34.43 10.39
CA ARG A 66 2.84 -33.32 11.36
C ARG A 66 2.72 -31.99 10.62
N LEU A 67 1.84 -31.10 11.10
CA LEU A 67 1.60 -29.79 10.50
C LEU A 67 2.82 -28.88 10.71
N ILE A 68 3.41 -28.39 9.63
CA ILE A 68 4.49 -27.41 9.65
C ILE A 68 3.95 -26.00 9.34
N ALA A 69 3.03 -25.90 8.39
CA ALA A 69 2.34 -24.66 8.09
C ALA A 69 0.89 -24.96 7.73
N GLY A 70 -0.04 -24.26 8.35
CA GLY A 70 -1.48 -24.38 8.10
C GLY A 70 -2.14 -23.03 8.02
N SER A 71 -3.47 -23.03 7.95
CA SER A 71 -4.28 -21.82 8.05
C SER A 71 -5.22 -21.93 9.24
N ARG A 72 -5.36 -20.84 10.00
CA ARG A 72 -6.39 -20.72 11.04
C ARG A 72 -7.32 -19.56 10.72
N PRO A 73 -8.62 -19.65 11.03
CA PRO A 73 -9.51 -18.50 10.92
C PRO A 73 -9.05 -17.39 11.86
N SER A 74 -9.11 -16.16 11.39
CA SER A 74 -8.77 -14.96 12.14
C SER A 74 -9.79 -13.88 11.82
N PHE A 75 -10.18 -13.12 12.85
CA PHE A 75 -11.02 -11.95 12.66
C PHE A 75 -10.17 -10.81 12.11
N THR A 76 -10.61 -10.24 11.01
CA THR A 76 -9.98 -9.11 10.34
C THR A 76 -10.94 -7.93 10.38
N LEU A 77 -10.48 -6.81 10.91
CA LEU A 77 -11.22 -5.57 10.91
C LEU A 77 -11.01 -4.83 9.58
N GLN A 78 -12.11 -4.53 8.91
CA GLN A 78 -12.14 -3.86 7.63
C GLN A 78 -12.93 -2.56 7.70
N MET A 79 -12.49 -1.55 6.94
CA MET A 79 -13.19 -0.28 6.80
C MET A 79 -13.47 0.01 5.33
N VAL A 80 -14.73 0.30 5.01
CA VAL A 80 -15.18 0.66 3.66
C VAL A 80 -15.49 2.15 3.64
N LYS A 81 -14.62 2.94 2.99
CA LYS A 81 -14.75 4.40 2.99
C LYS A 81 -16.08 4.88 2.39
N SER A 82 -16.59 4.23 1.35
CA SER A 82 -17.83 4.63 0.68
C SER A 82 -19.09 4.55 1.54
N GLU A 83 -19.04 3.81 2.66
CA GLU A 83 -20.15 3.66 3.60
C GLU A 83 -20.11 4.68 4.75
N ILE A 84 -19.07 5.53 4.79
CA ILE A 84 -18.82 6.50 5.86
C ILE A 84 -19.06 7.91 5.33
N VAL A 85 -19.80 8.70 6.10
CA VAL A 85 -19.93 10.14 5.83
C VAL A 85 -18.62 10.83 6.26
N ASP A 86 -18.03 11.62 5.38
CA ASP A 86 -16.72 12.28 5.59
C ASP A 86 -16.62 13.08 6.92
N GLU A 87 -17.72 13.62 7.42
CA GLU A 87 -17.76 14.34 8.70
C GLU A 87 -17.59 13.40 9.92
N SER A 88 -18.15 12.19 9.84
CA SER A 88 -18.13 11.20 10.93
C SER A 88 -16.84 10.37 10.99
N ILE A 89 -16.03 10.38 9.93
CA ILE A 89 -14.87 9.48 9.79
C ILE A 89 -13.86 9.65 10.93
N ASN A 90 -13.70 10.87 11.44
CA ASN A 90 -12.75 11.18 12.52
C ASN A 90 -13.18 10.51 13.83
N ASP A 91 -14.46 10.66 14.18
CA ASP A 91 -15.03 10.09 15.40
C ASP A 91 -15.07 8.56 15.34
N VAL A 92 -15.49 8.00 14.20
CA VAL A 92 -15.51 6.55 13.98
C VAL A 92 -14.10 5.98 14.09
N THR A 93 -13.13 6.60 13.43
CA THR A 93 -11.73 6.16 13.47
C THR A 93 -11.16 6.22 14.88
N LEU A 94 -11.39 7.32 15.60
CA LEU A 94 -10.86 7.48 16.95
C LEU A 94 -11.47 6.46 17.92
N ARG A 95 -12.79 6.23 17.84
CA ARG A 95 -13.47 5.20 18.62
C ARG A 95 -12.91 3.81 18.33
N LEU A 96 -12.73 3.48 17.06
CA LEU A 96 -12.21 2.20 16.61
C LEU A 96 -10.81 1.92 17.17
N ILE A 97 -9.88 2.85 17.01
CA ILE A 97 -8.51 2.72 17.53
C ILE A 97 -8.51 2.61 19.05
N ASN A 98 -9.37 3.38 19.74
CA ASN A 98 -9.47 3.30 21.19
C ASN A 98 -10.00 1.93 21.67
N ILE A 99 -10.94 1.30 20.95
CA ILE A 99 -11.41 -0.06 21.26
C ILE A 99 -10.26 -1.06 21.09
N LEU A 100 -9.53 -0.98 19.97
CA LEU A 100 -8.40 -1.86 19.68
C LEU A 100 -7.30 -1.75 20.75
N GLU A 101 -6.86 -0.52 21.06
CA GLU A 101 -5.84 -0.28 22.08
C GLU A 101 -6.30 -0.73 23.48
N LYS A 102 -7.56 -0.48 23.84
CA LYS A 102 -8.13 -0.89 25.12
C LYS A 102 -8.09 -2.41 25.30
N ASN A 103 -8.34 -3.15 24.24
CA ASN A 103 -8.37 -4.62 24.27
C ASN A 103 -7.01 -5.25 23.96
N GLY A 104 -5.98 -4.43 23.70
CA GLY A 104 -4.61 -4.88 23.42
C GLY A 104 -4.41 -5.45 22.02
N ASP A 105 -5.33 -5.17 21.10
CA ASP A 105 -5.26 -5.62 19.72
C ASP A 105 -4.38 -4.69 18.88
N ALA A 106 -3.47 -5.30 18.11
CA ALA A 106 -2.62 -4.56 17.19
C ALA A 106 -3.39 -4.14 15.93
N TYR A 107 -3.06 -2.96 15.42
CA TYR A 107 -3.57 -2.46 14.15
C TYR A 107 -2.42 -2.05 13.24
N ASN A 108 -2.72 -1.98 11.95
CA ASN A 108 -1.73 -1.60 10.95
C ASN A 108 -1.41 -0.11 11.14
N ASP A 109 -0.19 0.23 11.54
CA ASP A 109 0.31 1.61 11.60
C ASP A 109 1.47 1.78 10.62
N GLU A 110 1.15 2.34 9.45
CA GLU A 110 2.13 2.66 8.41
C GLU A 110 2.41 4.18 8.37
N PHE A 111 1.91 4.96 9.33
CA PHE A 111 2.07 6.40 9.34
C PHE A 111 3.43 6.79 9.95
N PRO A 112 4.33 7.42 9.17
CA PRO A 112 5.73 7.50 9.54
C PRO A 112 6.05 8.55 10.60
N ILE A 113 5.12 9.41 11.00
CA ILE A 113 5.38 10.42 12.04
C ILE A 113 4.98 9.85 13.39
N ILE A 114 5.90 9.87 14.35
CA ILE A 114 5.68 9.43 15.73
C ILE A 114 5.94 10.57 16.72
N PHE A 115 5.42 10.42 17.94
CA PHE A 115 5.69 11.30 19.05
C PHE A 115 6.65 10.63 20.03
N THR A 116 7.63 11.38 20.53
CA THR A 116 8.43 10.96 21.69
C THR A 116 7.70 11.28 22.99
N ASP A 117 8.14 10.67 24.10
CA ASP A 117 7.64 10.98 25.44
C ASP A 117 7.82 12.48 25.81
N ASP A 118 8.82 13.12 25.22
CA ASP A 118 9.11 14.55 25.36
C ASP A 118 8.22 15.46 24.49
N GLY A 119 7.33 14.88 23.69
CA GLY A 119 6.41 15.60 22.80
C GLY A 119 7.05 16.11 21.50
N GLU A 120 8.22 15.59 21.12
CA GLU A 120 8.84 15.88 19.84
C GLU A 120 8.27 15.00 18.73
N TYR A 121 8.28 15.54 17.51
CA TYR A 121 7.77 14.87 16.33
C TYR A 121 8.97 14.31 15.57
N LEU A 122 9.00 13.01 15.34
CA LEU A 122 10.07 12.34 14.62
C LEU A 122 9.53 11.53 13.46
N PHE A 123 10.34 11.38 12.41
CA PHE A 123 10.07 10.42 11.36
C PHE A 123 10.65 9.06 11.73
N THR A 124 9.83 8.03 11.58
CA THR A 124 10.23 6.62 11.71
C THR A 124 11.39 6.29 10.78
N TYR A 125 11.37 6.82 9.54
CA TYR A 125 12.47 6.64 8.58
C TYR A 125 13.82 7.18 9.08
N ASP A 126 13.80 8.34 9.75
CA ASP A 126 15.04 8.95 10.28
C ASP A 126 15.58 8.10 11.44
N ILE A 127 14.69 7.61 12.32
CA ILE A 127 15.04 6.73 13.44
C ILE A 127 15.60 5.39 12.95
N GLU A 128 14.95 4.74 11.99
CA GLU A 128 15.41 3.48 11.39
C GLU A 128 16.81 3.63 10.78
N LEU A 129 17.04 4.74 10.06
CA LEU A 129 18.34 5.03 9.46
C LEU A 129 19.42 5.28 10.52
N GLU A 130 19.12 6.06 11.55
CA GLU A 130 20.07 6.32 12.64
C GLU A 130 20.42 5.04 13.41
N ASN A 131 19.42 4.21 13.70
CA ASN A 131 19.62 2.91 14.34
C ASN A 131 20.50 1.99 13.48
N TRP A 132 20.26 1.94 12.16
CA TRP A 132 21.10 1.15 11.26
C TRP A 132 22.55 1.67 11.23
N LYS A 133 22.75 2.99 11.15
CA LYS A 133 24.10 3.59 11.19
C LYS A 133 24.80 3.26 12.51
N LYS A 134 24.12 3.42 13.64
CA LYS A 134 24.65 3.12 14.98
C LYS A 134 25.02 1.64 15.14
N ASN A 135 24.16 0.73 14.69
CA ASN A 135 24.43 -0.72 14.74
C ASN A 135 25.62 -1.15 13.87
N ASN A 136 26.01 -0.32 12.90
CA ASN A 136 27.18 -0.54 12.05
C ASN A 136 28.39 0.33 12.44
N ASP A 137 28.35 1.00 13.59
CA ASP A 137 29.40 1.90 14.09
C ASP A 137 29.72 3.07 13.13
N PHE A 138 28.70 3.56 12.41
CA PHE A 138 28.83 4.73 11.53
C PHE A 138 28.43 6.01 12.26
N LEU A 139 29.12 7.11 11.93
CA LEU A 139 28.72 8.45 12.35
C LEU A 139 27.40 8.84 11.65
N SER A 140 26.56 9.63 12.31
CA SER A 140 25.27 10.06 11.75
C SER A 140 25.40 10.84 10.44
N THR A 141 26.52 11.55 10.25
CA THR A 141 26.83 12.34 9.07
C THR A 141 27.31 11.55 7.85
N VAL A 142 27.56 10.24 8.00
CA VAL A 142 28.07 9.41 6.90
C VAL A 142 27.03 9.32 5.78
N THR A 143 27.48 9.59 4.56
CA THR A 143 26.66 9.47 3.35
C THR A 143 26.49 8.00 2.94
N ALA A 144 25.45 7.69 2.16
CA ALA A 144 25.21 6.31 1.70
C ALA A 144 26.40 5.74 0.91
N LYS A 145 27.04 6.56 0.07
CA LYS A 145 28.23 6.14 -0.70
C LYS A 145 29.42 5.84 0.20
N GLU A 146 29.67 6.66 1.21
CA GLU A 146 30.74 6.42 2.18
C GLU A 146 30.47 5.18 3.02
N ALA A 147 29.25 5.01 3.53
CA ALA A 147 28.85 3.82 4.28
C ALA A 147 29.06 2.55 3.44
N PHE A 148 28.68 2.57 2.17
CA PHE A 148 28.87 1.46 1.24
C PHE A 148 30.35 1.07 1.08
N GLU A 149 31.24 2.05 0.89
CA GLU A 149 32.68 1.80 0.77
C GLU A 149 33.31 1.35 2.10
N LEU A 150 32.86 1.89 3.23
CA LEU A 150 33.30 1.43 4.55
C LEU A 150 32.93 -0.03 4.79
N LEU A 151 31.70 -0.44 4.43
CA LEU A 151 31.26 -1.83 4.49
C LEU A 151 32.11 -2.72 3.58
N ARG A 152 32.37 -2.30 2.34
CA ARG A 152 33.20 -3.05 1.40
C ARG A 152 34.60 -3.32 1.97
N ARG A 153 35.21 -2.30 2.58
CA ARG A 153 36.52 -2.42 3.24
C ARG A 153 36.46 -3.33 4.47
N ARG A 154 35.43 -3.18 5.30
CA ARG A 154 35.23 -3.98 6.52
C ARG A 154 35.14 -5.49 6.22
N TYR A 155 34.44 -5.86 5.14
CA TYR A 155 34.28 -7.25 4.71
C TYR A 155 35.33 -7.72 3.69
N ASN A 156 36.35 -6.91 3.42
CA ASN A 156 37.46 -7.23 2.52
C ASN A 156 37.02 -7.71 1.11
N ILE A 157 36.01 -7.06 0.53
CA ILE A 157 35.48 -7.41 -0.78
C ILE A 157 36.39 -6.81 -1.87
N SER A 158 37.04 -7.68 -2.64
CA SER A 158 38.01 -7.31 -3.69
C SER A 158 37.36 -6.70 -4.94
N LYS A 159 36.06 -6.95 -5.16
CA LYS A 159 35.30 -6.45 -6.30
C LYS A 159 35.25 -4.93 -6.31
N THR A 160 35.24 -4.35 -7.50
CA THR A 160 35.21 -2.89 -7.72
C THR A 160 33.87 -2.40 -8.25
N ASP A 161 33.12 -3.25 -8.94
CA ASP A 161 31.82 -2.90 -9.48
C ASP A 161 30.75 -2.88 -8.37
N PRO A 162 29.96 -1.79 -8.21
CA PRO A 162 28.96 -1.69 -7.15
C PRO A 162 27.88 -2.78 -7.17
N ILE A 163 27.51 -3.28 -8.36
CA ILE A 163 26.51 -4.34 -8.48
C ILE A 163 27.11 -5.66 -7.96
N GLU A 164 28.33 -5.99 -8.37
CA GLU A 164 29.03 -7.17 -7.85
C GLU A 164 29.26 -7.09 -6.34
N ILE A 165 29.62 -5.91 -5.81
CA ILE A 165 29.79 -5.71 -4.36
C ILE A 165 28.46 -5.95 -3.63
N GLN A 166 27.36 -5.42 -4.15
CA GLN A 166 26.03 -5.61 -3.55
C GLN A 166 25.61 -7.09 -3.56
N GLN A 167 25.94 -7.83 -4.62
CA GLN A 167 25.71 -9.28 -4.65
C GLN A 167 26.53 -10.03 -3.59
N GLU A 168 27.77 -9.61 -3.34
CA GLU A 168 28.58 -10.18 -2.25
C GLU A 168 27.99 -9.83 -0.87
N PHE A 169 27.48 -8.60 -0.67
CA PHE A 169 26.81 -8.24 0.58
C PHE A 169 25.60 -9.13 0.87
N ILE A 170 24.78 -9.46 -0.14
CA ILE A 170 23.60 -10.33 0.02
C ILE A 170 23.99 -11.74 0.49
N LYS A 171 25.20 -12.22 0.16
CA LYS A 171 25.70 -13.53 0.59
C LYS A 171 26.12 -13.55 2.06
N ILE A 172 26.40 -12.40 2.66
CA ILE A 172 26.84 -12.29 4.04
C ILE A 172 25.61 -12.39 4.95
N SER A 173 25.52 -13.48 5.70
CA SER A 173 24.46 -13.68 6.69
C SER A 173 24.41 -12.52 7.68
N ASN A 174 23.22 -12.00 7.95
CA ASN A 174 22.94 -10.91 8.90
C ASN A 174 23.46 -9.51 8.48
N LEU A 175 23.90 -9.33 7.23
CA LEU A 175 24.21 -8.01 6.69
C LEU A 175 23.04 -7.51 5.82
N ASN A 176 22.28 -6.54 6.32
CA ASN A 176 21.32 -5.81 5.51
C ASN A 176 21.92 -4.45 5.13
N VAL A 177 22.01 -4.17 3.81
CA VAL A 177 22.55 -2.92 3.28
C VAL A 177 21.42 -2.14 2.60
N PRO A 178 20.79 -1.18 3.31
CA PRO A 178 19.65 -0.44 2.80
C PRO A 178 20.10 0.74 1.93
N ILE A 179 20.90 0.46 0.90
CA ILE A 179 21.49 1.48 0.02
C ILE A 179 21.14 1.16 -1.43
N SER A 180 20.58 2.16 -2.12
CA SER A 180 20.34 2.10 -3.56
C SER A 180 21.61 2.50 -4.31
N ILE A 181 22.21 1.56 -5.04
CA ILE A 181 23.38 1.81 -5.91
C ILE A 181 23.06 2.72 -7.10
N LYS A 182 21.79 2.83 -7.51
CA LYS A 182 21.37 3.67 -8.64
C LYS A 182 21.35 5.16 -8.27
N THR A 183 20.90 5.47 -7.05
CA THR A 183 20.71 6.84 -6.58
C THR A 183 21.74 7.28 -5.53
N TRP A 184 22.53 6.33 -4.99
CA TRP A 184 23.45 6.54 -3.87
C TRP A 184 22.78 7.21 -2.67
N LYS A 185 21.55 6.77 -2.37
CA LYS A 185 20.76 7.19 -1.20
C LYS A 185 20.42 5.99 -0.34
N PHE A 186 20.14 6.24 0.94
CA PHE A 186 19.55 5.23 1.80
C PHE A 186 18.11 4.95 1.37
N ILE A 187 17.64 3.72 1.54
CA ILE A 187 16.28 3.32 1.18
C ILE A 187 15.26 4.11 2.01
N GLU A 188 15.57 4.38 3.28
CA GLU A 188 14.74 5.09 4.25
C GLU A 188 14.58 6.56 3.86
N GLU A 189 15.66 7.21 3.39
CA GLU A 189 15.61 8.55 2.80
C GLU A 189 14.72 8.57 1.55
N MET A 190 14.86 7.58 0.68
CA MET A 190 14.02 7.46 -0.53
C MET A 190 12.55 7.25 -0.18
N LYS A 191 12.24 6.38 0.81
CA LYS A 191 10.87 6.15 1.30
C LYS A 191 10.28 7.45 1.85
N LYS A 192 11.04 8.20 2.66
CA LYS A 192 10.64 9.52 3.18
C LYS A 192 10.33 10.50 2.04
N GLU A 193 11.22 10.60 1.05
CA GLU A 193 11.02 11.45 -0.13
C GLU A 193 9.76 11.07 -0.91
N GLN A 194 9.57 9.77 -1.18
CA GLN A 194 8.38 9.25 -1.87
C GLN A 194 7.09 9.53 -1.10
N TRP A 195 7.13 9.33 0.22
CA TRP A 195 5.99 9.58 1.09
C TRP A 195 5.62 11.08 1.13
N LEU A 196 6.60 11.98 1.27
CA LEU A 196 6.37 13.43 1.19
C LEU A 196 5.82 13.86 -0.17
N GLN A 197 6.35 13.28 -1.26
CA GLN A 197 5.85 13.52 -2.62
C GLN A 197 4.41 13.07 -2.79
N SER A 198 3.98 11.99 -2.13
CA SER A 198 2.59 11.52 -2.16
C SER A 198 1.59 12.56 -1.63
N TYR A 199 2.06 13.52 -0.81
CA TYR A 199 1.28 14.65 -0.31
C TYR A 199 1.58 15.97 -1.05
N ASN A 200 2.24 15.90 -2.21
CA ASN A 200 2.71 17.05 -2.98
C ASN A 200 3.67 17.97 -2.19
N ILE A 201 4.39 17.43 -1.20
CA ILE A 201 5.40 18.17 -0.43
C ILE A 201 6.75 17.94 -1.11
N LYS A 202 7.22 18.96 -1.84
CA LYS A 202 8.50 18.91 -2.57
C LYS A 202 9.72 19.28 -1.73
N ASN A 203 9.52 19.97 -0.61
CA ASN A 203 10.63 20.39 0.25
C ASN A 203 11.06 19.23 1.13
N THR A 204 12.33 18.81 1.00
CA THR A 204 12.92 17.71 1.78
C THR A 204 13.48 18.14 3.13
N ASN A 205 13.73 19.44 3.34
CA ASN A 205 14.26 19.97 4.60
C ASN A 205 13.15 20.53 5.49
N ILE A 206 12.05 19.78 5.62
CA ILE A 206 10.87 20.15 6.43
C ILE A 206 10.84 19.32 7.71
N THR A 207 10.45 19.96 8.82
CA THR A 207 10.41 19.29 10.12
C THR A 207 9.18 18.36 10.20
N ALA A 208 9.28 17.22 10.90
CA ALA A 208 8.15 16.30 11.08
C ALA A 208 6.90 16.99 11.65
N LYS A 209 7.09 17.92 12.60
CA LYS A 209 6.01 18.75 13.16
C LYS A 209 5.29 19.60 12.12
N GLU A 210 6.03 20.22 11.21
CA GLU A 210 5.46 21.07 10.16
C GLU A 210 4.68 20.22 9.17
N VAL A 211 5.23 19.07 8.78
CA VAL A 211 4.55 18.11 7.90
C VAL A 211 3.27 17.59 8.56
N PHE A 212 3.32 17.20 9.83
CA PHE A 212 2.16 16.74 10.57
C PHE A 212 1.04 17.78 10.56
N LYS A 213 1.36 19.03 10.93
CA LYS A 213 0.38 20.13 10.91
C LYS A 213 -0.18 20.40 9.52
N LYS A 214 0.66 20.33 8.50
CA LYS A 214 0.23 20.50 7.11
C LYS A 214 -0.75 19.41 6.68
N ILE A 215 -0.44 18.14 6.96
CA ILE A 215 -1.32 17.01 6.67
C ILE A 215 -2.64 17.14 7.45
N ARG A 216 -2.56 17.51 8.73
CA ARG A 216 -3.72 17.76 9.60
C ARG A 216 -4.68 18.78 9.01
N ASN A 217 -4.16 19.95 8.66
CA ASN A 217 -4.97 21.13 8.38
C ASN A 217 -5.35 21.21 6.89
N ASP A 218 -4.40 20.98 5.99
CA ASP A 218 -4.61 21.22 4.56
C ASP A 218 -5.27 20.01 3.88
N ILE A 219 -4.91 18.80 4.32
CA ILE A 219 -5.27 17.56 3.62
C ILE A 219 -6.48 16.91 4.26
N TYR A 220 -6.38 16.58 5.55
CA TYR A 220 -7.45 15.88 6.24
C TYR A 220 -8.44 16.81 6.95
N LYS A 221 -8.09 18.08 7.14
CA LYS A 221 -8.92 19.08 7.81
C LYS A 221 -9.42 18.61 9.17
N ILE A 222 -8.54 17.99 9.96
CA ILE A 222 -8.86 17.48 11.29
C ILE A 222 -8.91 18.67 12.26
N PRO A 223 -10.05 18.96 12.90
CA PRO A 223 -10.20 20.10 13.80
C PRO A 223 -9.19 20.10 14.96
N GLU A 224 -8.83 21.28 15.47
CA GLU A 224 -7.95 21.45 16.64
C GLU A 224 -8.54 20.93 17.95
N THR A 225 -9.82 20.53 17.96
CA THR A 225 -10.49 19.92 19.11
C THR A 225 -9.89 18.57 19.51
N TYR A 226 -9.32 17.84 18.55
CA TYR A 226 -8.58 16.60 18.82
C TYR A 226 -7.16 16.95 19.26
N SER A 227 -6.63 16.27 20.28
CA SER A 227 -5.21 16.36 20.62
C SER A 227 -4.33 15.89 19.45
N ASP A 228 -3.04 16.26 19.45
CA ASP A 228 -2.12 15.79 18.41
C ASP A 228 -1.99 14.26 18.37
N ILE A 229 -2.10 13.61 19.54
CA ILE A 229 -2.11 12.14 19.68
C ILE A 229 -3.34 11.55 18.99
N GLU A 230 -4.53 12.07 19.28
CA GLU A 230 -5.78 11.62 18.65
C GLU A 230 -5.78 11.92 17.15
N ALA A 231 -5.31 13.10 16.75
CA ALA A 231 -5.18 13.46 15.35
C ALA A 231 -4.25 12.49 14.59
N ARG A 232 -3.15 12.05 15.21
CA ARG A 232 -2.28 11.02 14.63
C ARG A 232 -3.03 9.70 14.46
N LYS A 233 -3.74 9.21 15.47
CA LYS A 233 -4.55 7.98 15.36
C LYS A 233 -5.51 8.04 14.18
N ILE A 234 -6.16 9.19 14.00
CA ILE A 234 -7.05 9.45 12.87
C ILE A 234 -6.27 9.43 11.54
N MET A 235 -5.09 10.03 11.49
CA MET A 235 -4.23 10.03 10.30
C MET A 235 -3.75 8.64 9.90
N VAL A 236 -3.49 7.73 10.85
CA VAL A 236 -3.07 6.35 10.53
C VAL A 236 -4.09 5.69 9.61
N VAL A 237 -5.36 5.69 10.01
CA VAL A 237 -6.44 5.09 9.22
C VAL A 237 -6.71 5.89 7.95
N ARG A 238 -6.77 7.23 8.05
CA ARG A 238 -6.98 8.08 6.86
C ARG A 238 -5.90 7.91 5.79
N GLU A 239 -4.66 7.62 6.19
CA GLU A 239 -3.59 7.33 5.25
C GLU A 239 -3.83 6.00 4.54
N GLN A 240 -4.21 4.95 5.25
CA GLN A 240 -4.55 3.67 4.64
C GLN A 240 -5.72 3.78 3.67
N LEU A 241 -6.77 4.51 4.04
CA LEU A 241 -7.90 4.80 3.16
C LEU A 241 -7.48 5.61 1.92
N ARG A 242 -6.52 6.54 2.07
CA ARG A 242 -6.01 7.35 0.96
C ARG A 242 -5.17 6.53 -0.01
N GLN A 243 -4.33 5.63 0.50
CA GLN A 243 -3.46 4.79 -0.31
C GLN A 243 -4.23 3.85 -1.26
N GLN A 244 -5.49 3.52 -0.95
CA GLN A 244 -6.36 2.77 -1.88
C GLN A 244 -6.78 3.55 -3.14
N GLY A 245 -6.62 4.87 -3.19
CA GLY A 245 -6.85 5.66 -4.40
C GLY A 245 -8.31 5.60 -4.93
N TYR A 246 -8.51 5.03 -6.12
CA TYR A 246 -9.80 4.91 -6.79
C TYR A 246 -10.65 3.71 -6.33
N LEU A 247 -10.07 2.80 -5.54
CA LEU A 247 -10.73 1.58 -5.06
C LEU A 247 -11.47 1.78 -3.72
N GLN A 248 -11.99 2.97 -3.44
CA GLN A 248 -12.59 3.35 -2.13
C GLN A 248 -13.82 2.53 -1.69
N TYR A 249 -14.34 1.69 -2.59
CA TYR A 249 -15.40 0.73 -2.32
C TYR A 249 -14.87 -0.62 -1.80
N GLN A 250 -13.56 -0.87 -1.94
CA GLN A 250 -12.93 -2.05 -1.40
C GLN A 250 -12.68 -1.84 0.10
N PRO A 251 -12.89 -2.87 0.91
CA PRO A 251 -12.52 -2.80 2.31
C PRO A 251 -11.01 -2.62 2.47
N VAL A 252 -10.61 -1.72 3.37
CA VAL A 252 -9.24 -1.57 3.84
C VAL A 252 -9.07 -2.36 5.12
N ARG A 253 -8.08 -3.25 5.17
CA ARG A 253 -7.73 -3.99 6.39
C ARG A 253 -7.04 -3.04 7.40
N ILE A 254 -7.76 -2.70 8.47
CA ILE A 254 -7.26 -1.84 9.55
C ILE A 254 -6.49 -2.66 10.59
N ALA A 255 -7.02 -3.81 10.99
CA ALA A 255 -6.41 -4.70 11.95
C ALA A 255 -6.64 -6.17 11.56
N GLN A 256 -5.76 -7.06 12.00
CA GLN A 256 -5.80 -8.49 11.70
C GLN A 256 -5.53 -9.30 12.97
N ASP A 257 -6.16 -10.47 13.08
CA ASP A 257 -6.05 -11.36 14.24
C ASP A 257 -6.53 -10.68 15.53
N ILE A 258 -7.64 -9.93 15.44
CA ILE A 258 -8.23 -9.24 16.58
C ILE A 258 -8.93 -10.20 17.53
N SER A 259 -8.91 -9.87 18.82
CA SER A 259 -9.55 -10.65 19.87
C SER A 259 -11.07 -10.76 19.72
N GLU A 260 -11.64 -11.88 20.18
CA GLU A 260 -13.10 -12.10 20.19
C GLU A 260 -13.85 -11.07 21.04
N ILE A 261 -13.19 -10.53 22.07
CA ILE A 261 -13.73 -9.45 22.90
C ILE A 261 -13.91 -8.18 22.07
N THR A 262 -12.91 -7.82 21.25
CA THR A 262 -13.00 -6.68 20.33
C THR A 262 -14.04 -6.90 19.25
N VAL A 263 -14.13 -8.10 18.69
CA VAL A 263 -15.20 -8.45 17.73
C VAL A 263 -16.56 -8.17 18.35
N THR A 264 -16.80 -8.71 19.55
CA THR A 264 -18.06 -8.53 20.28
C THR A 264 -18.34 -7.05 20.54
N GLU A 265 -17.36 -6.28 21.03
CA GLU A 265 -17.52 -4.86 21.35
C GLU A 265 -17.81 -4.01 20.09
N ILE A 266 -17.19 -4.34 18.95
CA ILE A 266 -17.45 -3.67 17.68
C ILE A 266 -18.84 -4.05 17.13
N GLU A 267 -19.20 -5.33 17.17
CA GLU A 267 -20.51 -5.82 16.70
C GLU A 267 -21.68 -5.21 17.47
N GLU A 268 -21.56 -5.07 18.79
CA GLU A 268 -22.56 -4.39 19.63
C GLU A 268 -22.72 -2.91 19.28
N ASN A 269 -21.66 -2.27 18.78
CA ASN A 269 -21.60 -0.84 18.49
C ASN A 269 -21.68 -0.50 16.99
N LEU A 270 -22.04 -1.45 16.11
CA LEU A 270 -22.07 -1.27 14.64
C LEU A 270 -22.86 -0.04 14.18
N ILE A 271 -23.96 0.30 14.87
CA ILE A 271 -24.78 1.48 14.55
C ILE A 271 -23.95 2.78 14.65
N SER A 272 -23.01 2.84 15.60
CA SER A 272 -22.13 4.00 15.81
C SER A 272 -20.82 3.94 15.01
N LEU A 273 -20.58 2.85 14.30
CA LEU A 273 -19.37 2.56 13.52
C LEU A 273 -19.75 2.27 12.06
N PRO A 274 -20.37 3.23 11.33
CA PRO A 274 -20.70 3.05 9.93
C PRO A 274 -19.43 2.72 9.11
N GLY A 275 -19.59 1.85 8.12
CA GLY A 275 -18.52 1.40 7.23
C GLY A 275 -17.45 0.51 7.87
N ILE A 276 -17.67 0.04 9.11
CA ILE A 276 -16.85 -0.99 9.74
C ILE A 276 -17.46 -2.37 9.48
N ASN A 277 -16.63 -3.30 9.04
CA ASN A 277 -17.00 -4.70 8.85
C ASN A 277 -15.95 -5.63 9.48
N ILE A 278 -16.40 -6.76 10.00
CA ILE A 278 -15.52 -7.82 10.49
C ILE A 278 -15.62 -8.99 9.52
N ALA A 279 -14.49 -9.33 8.91
CA ALA A 279 -14.37 -10.48 8.03
C ALA A 279 -13.60 -11.61 8.72
N VAL A 280 -14.01 -12.85 8.50
CA VAL A 280 -13.22 -14.02 8.91
C VAL A 280 -12.31 -14.39 7.76
N GLU A 281 -11.02 -14.12 7.90
CA GLU A 281 -10.01 -14.43 6.88
C GLU A 281 -9.02 -15.46 7.43
N PRO A 282 -8.60 -16.44 6.61
CA PRO A 282 -7.58 -17.39 7.02
C PRO A 282 -6.21 -16.71 7.12
N ILE A 283 -5.53 -16.86 8.26
CA ILE A 283 -4.14 -16.44 8.43
C ILE A 283 -3.22 -17.65 8.48
N ARG A 284 -1.99 -17.47 7.98
CA ARG A 284 -0.97 -18.51 7.99
C ARG A 284 -0.51 -18.75 9.43
N TYR A 285 -0.52 -20.00 9.85
CA TYR A 285 -0.12 -20.43 11.18
C TYR A 285 1.02 -21.44 11.10
N TYR A 286 2.10 -21.18 11.85
CA TYR A 286 3.30 -22.01 11.91
C TYR A 286 3.47 -22.55 13.33
N PRO A 287 3.08 -23.81 13.61
CA PRO A 287 3.13 -24.38 14.96
C PRO A 287 4.54 -24.39 15.57
N GLU A 288 5.57 -24.61 14.75
CA GLU A 288 6.98 -24.72 15.15
C GLU A 288 7.73 -23.37 15.08
N GLY A 289 6.99 -22.25 15.00
CA GLY A 289 7.54 -20.90 14.93
C GLY A 289 8.43 -20.68 13.71
N GLU A 290 9.67 -20.27 13.95
CA GLU A 290 10.66 -19.94 12.90
C GLU A 290 11.41 -21.16 12.33
N THR A 291 11.11 -22.35 12.84
CA THR A 291 11.78 -23.58 12.39
C THR A 291 11.57 -23.79 10.89
N ALA A 292 12.67 -23.96 10.15
CA ALA A 292 12.66 -24.11 8.69
C ALA A 292 12.04 -22.93 7.91
N ALA A 293 11.93 -21.72 8.49
CA ALA A 293 11.39 -20.54 7.82
C ALA A 293 12.10 -20.22 6.48
N HIS A 294 13.41 -20.48 6.39
CA HIS A 294 14.18 -20.31 5.14
C HIS A 294 13.81 -21.32 4.05
N ILE A 295 13.29 -22.50 4.41
CA ILE A 295 12.84 -23.54 3.47
C ILE A 295 11.38 -23.31 3.09
N LEU A 296 10.53 -23.06 4.08
CA LEU A 296 9.11 -22.75 3.86
C LEU A 296 8.98 -21.50 3.01
N GLY A 297 9.79 -20.48 3.29
CA GLY A 297 9.72 -19.17 2.68
C GLY A 297 8.73 -18.27 3.39
N TYR A 298 8.63 -17.03 2.91
CA TYR A 298 7.72 -16.04 3.46
C TYR A 298 6.65 -15.65 2.45
N LEU A 299 5.54 -15.20 2.99
CA LEU A 299 4.43 -14.62 2.25
C LEU A 299 4.59 -13.09 2.18
N GLY A 300 4.09 -12.45 1.13
CA GLY A 300 4.11 -10.99 1.03
C GLY A 300 3.13 -10.45 -0.01
N LYS A 301 2.77 -9.17 0.12
CA LYS A 301 1.93 -8.44 -0.86
C LYS A 301 2.59 -8.44 -2.24
N ILE A 302 1.80 -8.48 -3.31
CA ILE A 302 2.29 -8.31 -4.68
C ILE A 302 2.90 -6.91 -4.82
N SER A 303 4.18 -6.81 -5.18
CA SER A 303 4.89 -5.52 -5.16
C SER A 303 5.90 -5.35 -6.29
N GLN A 304 6.46 -6.43 -6.83
CA GLN A 304 7.39 -6.35 -7.94
C GLN A 304 6.64 -6.31 -9.27
N GLN A 305 7.17 -5.58 -10.25
CA GLN A 305 6.54 -5.46 -11.58
C GLN A 305 6.32 -6.82 -12.24
N SER A 306 7.27 -7.75 -12.10
CA SER A 306 7.14 -9.13 -12.60
C SER A 306 6.02 -9.92 -11.94
N GLU A 307 5.76 -9.68 -10.65
CA GLU A 307 4.67 -10.32 -9.93
C GLU A 307 3.31 -9.73 -10.32
N ILE A 308 3.25 -8.42 -10.56
CA ILE A 308 2.04 -7.73 -11.05
C ILE A 308 1.65 -8.32 -12.40
N ASP A 309 2.60 -8.46 -13.31
CA ASP A 309 2.32 -8.98 -14.65
C ASP A 309 1.83 -10.44 -14.58
N LYS A 310 2.48 -11.30 -13.79
CA LYS A 310 2.07 -12.70 -13.64
C LYS A 310 0.75 -12.85 -12.87
N TYR A 311 0.71 -12.41 -11.61
CA TYR A 311 -0.39 -12.73 -10.72
C TYR A 311 -1.64 -11.90 -11.00
N ILE A 312 -1.49 -10.60 -11.28
CA ILE A 312 -2.64 -9.72 -11.48
C ILE A 312 -3.17 -9.83 -12.92
N LYS A 313 -2.29 -9.74 -13.94
CA LYS A 313 -2.76 -9.74 -15.33
C LYS A 313 -3.07 -11.14 -15.88
N GLU A 314 -2.26 -12.14 -15.57
CA GLU A 314 -2.45 -13.49 -16.13
C GLU A 314 -3.34 -14.37 -15.23
N LEU A 315 -3.14 -14.31 -13.90
CA LEU A 315 -3.84 -15.19 -12.95
C LEU A 315 -5.00 -14.53 -12.19
N ASN A 316 -5.28 -13.24 -12.47
CA ASN A 316 -6.41 -12.49 -11.93
C ASN A 316 -6.43 -12.39 -10.38
N TYR A 317 -5.25 -12.35 -9.75
CA TYR A 317 -5.09 -12.05 -8.32
C TYR A 317 -5.36 -10.56 -8.05
N LEU A 318 -5.70 -10.25 -6.82
CA LEU A 318 -5.85 -8.87 -6.38
C LEU A 318 -4.50 -8.27 -6.00
N PRO A 319 -4.32 -6.95 -6.17
CA PRO A 319 -3.14 -6.25 -5.66
C PRO A 319 -2.93 -6.41 -4.15
N SER A 320 -4.02 -6.60 -3.39
CA SER A 320 -4.00 -6.82 -1.94
C SER A 320 -3.66 -8.25 -1.54
N ASP A 321 -3.67 -9.19 -2.48
CA ASP A 321 -3.41 -10.59 -2.18
C ASP A 321 -1.97 -10.77 -1.72
N ILE A 322 -1.83 -11.62 -0.71
CA ILE A 322 -0.56 -12.06 -0.20
C ILE A 322 -0.20 -13.30 -0.99
N ILE A 323 1.01 -13.39 -1.54
CA ILE A 323 1.55 -14.54 -2.28
C ILE A 323 2.81 -15.09 -1.63
N GLY A 324 3.15 -16.36 -1.87
CA GLY A 324 4.47 -16.92 -1.55
C GLY A 324 5.58 -16.20 -2.32
N LYS A 325 6.54 -15.62 -1.60
CA LYS A 325 7.68 -14.88 -2.20
C LYS A 325 8.91 -15.74 -2.37
N THR A 326 9.10 -16.71 -1.47
CA THR A 326 10.28 -17.57 -1.45
C THR A 326 9.89 -18.98 -1.00
N GLY A 327 10.87 -19.90 -1.03
CA GLY A 327 10.74 -21.24 -0.46
C GLY A 327 9.68 -22.12 -1.12
N ILE A 328 9.12 -23.02 -0.32
CA ILE A 328 8.03 -23.92 -0.70
C ILE A 328 6.77 -23.13 -1.06
N GLU A 329 6.46 -22.06 -0.32
CA GLU A 329 5.28 -21.22 -0.56
C GLU A 329 5.29 -20.66 -1.99
N HIS A 330 6.40 -20.08 -2.45
CA HIS A 330 6.51 -19.59 -3.83
C HIS A 330 6.50 -20.72 -4.87
N LYS A 331 7.09 -21.88 -4.54
CA LYS A 331 7.23 -22.99 -5.50
C LYS A 331 5.90 -23.69 -5.80
N PHE A 332 4.95 -23.65 -4.87
CA PHE A 332 3.64 -24.32 -4.93
C PHE A 332 2.47 -23.33 -4.76
N GLU A 333 2.63 -22.09 -5.23
CA GLU A 333 1.54 -21.08 -5.22
C GLU A 333 0.44 -21.41 -6.26
N GLU A 334 0.79 -22.16 -7.31
CA GLU A 334 -0.13 -22.73 -8.32
C GLU A 334 -0.50 -24.16 -7.95
#